data_AF-A0A843D1P3-F1
#
_entry.id   AF-A0A843D1P3-F1
#
_cell.length_a   1.000
_cell.length_b   1.000
_cell.length_c   1.000
_cell.angle_alpha   90.00
_cell.angle_beta   90.00
_cell.angle_gamma   90.00
#
_symmetry.space_group_name_H-M   'P 1'
#
loop_
_entity.id
_entity.type
_entity.pdbx_description
1 polymer ?
#
loop_
_entity_poly.entity_id
_entity_poly.type
_entity_poly.pdbx_seq_one_letter_code
_entity_poly.pdbx_strand_id
1 'polypeptide(L)'
;LVKETVKALRPILPISFEERRIAAKFPMDYAARAYGAVSGASYVKMEKNEWQNDGSWICVVSIPAGMQEDFFNLANAAAKGDALLKILE
;
A
#
# COMPACT_ATOMS: atom_id res chain seq x y z
N LEU A 1 -29.34 -15.00 7.71
CA LEU A 1 -29.01 -14.92 6.27
C LEU A 1 -28.10 -13.72 5.94
N VAL A 2 -27.07 -13.40 6.75
CA VAL A 2 -26.07 -12.34 6.42
C VAL A 2 -24.72 -12.68 7.07
N LYS A 3 -24.24 -13.92 6.94
CA LYS A 3 -22.88 -14.31 7.39
C LYS A 3 -22.11 -15.14 6.36
N GLU A 4 -22.74 -15.53 5.26
CA GLU A 4 -22.13 -16.40 4.24
C GLU A 4 -21.47 -15.61 3.10
N THR A 5 -21.93 -14.39 2.82
CA THR A 5 -21.39 -13.57 1.72
C THR A 5 -19.99 -13.04 1.97
N VAL A 6 -19.59 -12.88 3.23
CA VAL A 6 -18.21 -12.43 3.58
C VAL A 6 -17.20 -13.58 3.49
N LYS A 7 -17.65 -14.84 3.46
CA LYS A 7 -16.78 -16.02 3.28
C LYS A 7 -16.52 -16.37 1.81
N ALA A 8 -17.38 -15.89 0.90
CA ALA A 8 -17.29 -16.16 -0.54
C ALA A 8 -16.20 -15.34 -1.28
N LEU A 9 -15.63 -14.31 -0.64
CA LEU A 9 -14.46 -13.58 -1.15
C LEU A 9 -13.12 -14.17 -0.71
N ARG A 10 -13.10 -15.20 0.15
CA ARG A 10 -11.85 -15.88 0.57
C ARG A 10 -11.17 -16.75 -0.50
N PRO A 11 -11.85 -17.40 -1.46
CA PRO A 11 -11.21 -18.38 -2.35
C PRO A 11 -10.92 -17.90 -3.78
N ILE A 12 -10.82 -16.59 -4.05
CA ILE A 12 -10.39 -16.08 -5.37
C ILE A 12 -9.31 -15.03 -5.17
N LEU A 13 -8.06 -15.47 -4.97
CA LEU A 13 -6.90 -14.98 -5.71
C LEU A 13 -5.69 -15.86 -5.36
N PRO A 14 -5.55 -17.03 -6.01
CA PRO A 14 -4.32 -17.81 -6.00
C PRO A 14 -3.16 -17.10 -6.76
N ILE A 15 -2.77 -15.88 -6.36
CA ILE A 15 -1.69 -15.09 -7.01
C ILE A 15 -0.49 -14.84 -6.05
N SER A 16 -0.62 -15.09 -4.74
CA SER A 16 0.40 -14.70 -3.73
C SER A 16 1.41 -15.80 -3.37
N PHE A 17 2.22 -16.27 -4.32
CA PHE A 17 3.48 -16.94 -3.93
C PHE A 17 4.68 -15.99 -3.91
N GLU A 18 4.60 -14.87 -4.61
CA GLU A 18 5.64 -13.83 -4.58
C GLU A 18 5.03 -12.50 -4.13
N GLU A 19 5.14 -12.22 -2.83
CA GLU A 19 4.90 -10.90 -2.28
C GLU A 19 6.16 -10.04 -2.46
N ARG A 20 6.00 -8.80 -2.94
CA ARG A 20 7.08 -7.82 -3.05
C ARG A 20 6.96 -6.82 -1.93
N ARG A 21 8.10 -6.50 -1.31
CA ARG A 21 8.21 -5.42 -0.34
C ARG A 21 8.53 -4.12 -1.04
N ILE A 22 7.83 -3.06 -0.70
CA ILE A 22 8.05 -1.72 -1.25
C ILE A 22 8.11 -0.73 -0.11
N ALA A 23 9.19 0.03 -0.05
CA ALA A 23 9.29 1.22 0.76
C ALA A 23 8.75 2.42 -0.03
N ALA A 24 7.80 3.14 0.55
CA ALA A 24 7.26 4.37 0.01
C ALA A 24 7.49 5.51 1.00
N LYS A 25 8.00 6.63 0.53
CA LYS A 25 8.15 7.88 1.28
C LYS A 25 7.28 8.95 0.64
N PHE A 26 6.47 9.60 1.47
CA PHE A 26 5.55 10.66 1.11
C PHE A 26 5.96 11.95 1.84
N PRO A 27 6.04 13.10 1.17
CA PRO A 27 6.33 14.37 1.82
C PRO A 27 5.15 14.84 2.68
N MET A 28 5.40 15.80 3.57
CA MET A 28 4.43 16.23 4.59
C MET A 28 3.07 16.67 4.02
N ASP A 29 3.08 17.35 2.87
CA ASP A 29 1.87 17.87 2.20
C ASP A 29 0.88 16.76 1.80
N TYR A 30 1.40 15.55 1.55
CA TYR A 30 0.61 14.41 1.05
C TYR A 30 0.56 13.23 2.02
N ALA A 31 1.36 13.26 3.09
CA ALA A 31 1.54 12.14 4.02
C ALA A 31 0.22 11.64 4.62
N ALA A 32 -0.65 12.53 5.12
CA ALA A 32 -1.93 12.14 5.72
C ALA A 32 -2.90 11.51 4.70
N ARG A 33 -2.96 12.07 3.48
CA ARG A 33 -3.78 11.55 2.38
C ARG A 33 -3.26 10.19 1.91
N ALA A 34 -1.94 10.08 1.74
CA ALA A 34 -1.27 8.85 1.35
C ALA A 34 -1.48 7.75 2.38
N TYR A 35 -1.39 8.06 3.68
CA TYR A 35 -1.71 7.12 4.74
C TYR A 35 -3.13 6.56 4.60
N GLY A 36 -4.13 7.43 4.38
CA GLY A 36 -5.52 7.01 4.17
C GLY A 36 -5.71 6.14 2.93
N ALA A 37 -5.09 6.52 1.80
CA ALA A 37 -5.17 5.75 0.56
C ALA A 37 -4.51 4.37 0.68
N VAL A 38 -3.31 4.32 1.25
CA VAL A 38 -2.52 3.10 1.41
C VAL A 38 -3.15 2.16 2.44
N SER A 39 -3.65 2.69 3.57
CA SER A 39 -4.35 1.88 4.59
C SER A 39 -5.73 1.40 4.15
N GLY A 40 -6.40 2.11 3.24
CA GLY A 40 -7.69 1.71 2.66
C GLY A 40 -7.57 0.64 1.56
N ALA A 41 -6.37 0.41 1.01
CA ALA A 41 -6.15 -0.57 -0.03
C ALA A 41 -6.09 -1.99 0.54
N SER A 42 -7.11 -2.82 0.27
CA SER A 42 -7.22 -4.17 0.84
C SER A 42 -6.11 -5.15 0.40
N TYR A 43 -5.41 -4.85 -0.69
CA TYR A 43 -4.29 -5.63 -1.21
C TYR A 43 -2.93 -5.22 -0.62
N VAL A 44 -2.91 -4.20 0.23
CA VAL A 44 -1.69 -3.68 0.86
C VAL A 44 -1.58 -4.21 2.29
N LYS A 45 -0.48 -4.88 2.60
CA LYS A 45 -0.12 -5.26 3.96
C LYS A 45 0.95 -4.32 4.49
N MET A 46 0.58 -3.44 5.41
CA MET A 46 1.51 -2.50 6.03
C MET A 46 2.42 -3.24 7.03
N GLU A 47 3.72 -3.25 6.79
CA GLU A 47 4.69 -3.89 7.67
C GLU A 47 5.38 -2.90 8.60
N LYS A 48 5.71 -1.72 8.08
CA LYS A 48 6.25 -0.62 8.87
C LYS A 48 5.63 0.68 8.41
N ASN A 49 5.43 1.59 9.36
CA ASN A 49 5.05 2.97 9.07
C ASN A 49 5.68 3.85 10.13
N GLU A 50 6.29 4.95 9.69
CA GLU A 50 7.02 5.87 10.53
C GLU A 50 6.83 7.30 10.02
N TRP A 51 6.41 8.18 10.93
CA TRP A 51 6.37 9.61 10.69
C TRP A 51 7.73 10.20 11.05
N GLN A 52 8.33 10.90 10.10
CA GLN A 52 9.60 11.59 10.30
C GLN A 52 9.36 12.93 11.02
N ASN A 53 10.40 13.44 11.68
CA ASN A 53 10.35 14.76 12.33
C ASN A 53 10.07 15.92 11.37
N ASP A 54 10.36 15.73 10.08
CA ASP A 54 10.07 16.67 8.99
C ASP A 54 8.59 16.61 8.53
N GLY A 55 7.75 15.79 9.15
CA GLY A 55 6.35 15.58 8.76
C GLY A 55 6.16 14.65 7.56
N SER A 56 7.25 14.27 6.88
CA SER A 56 7.21 13.21 5.87
C SER A 56 6.85 11.86 6.50
N TRP A 57 6.18 11.01 5.73
CA TRP A 57 5.75 9.68 6.16
C TRP A 57 6.43 8.61 5.33
N ILE A 58 7.04 7.64 6.00
CA ILE A 58 7.69 6.50 5.36
C ILE A 58 6.92 5.25 5.75
N CYS A 59 6.60 4.41 4.79
CA CYS A 59 6.02 3.11 5.04
C CYS A 59 6.71 2.01 4.22
N VAL A 60 6.70 0.81 4.79
CA VAL A 60 7.08 -0.41 4.09
C VAL A 60 5.84 -1.27 4.00
N VAL A 61 5.46 -1.60 2.78
CA VAL A 61 4.29 -2.42 2.49
C VAL A 61 4.71 -3.69 1.77
N SER A 62 4.00 -4.77 2.05
CA SER A 62 4.02 -6.00 1.28
C SER A 62 2.79 -6.02 0.39
N ILE A 63 2.99 -6.20 -0.91
CA ILE A 63 1.92 -6.33 -1.91
C ILE A 63 2.17 -7.56 -2.78
N PRO A 64 1.11 -8.17 -3.35
CA PRO A 64 1.28 -9.18 -4.39
C PRO A 64 2.02 -8.60 -5.60
N ALA A 65 2.95 -9.34 -6.22
CA ALA A 65 3.71 -8.86 -7.38
C ALA A 65 2.80 -8.35 -8.53
N GLY A 66 1.63 -8.96 -8.72
CA GLY A 66 0.65 -8.52 -9.73
C GLY A 66 -0.07 -7.20 -9.42
N MET A 67 0.00 -6.71 -8.19
CA MET A 67 -0.59 -5.43 -7.74
C MET A 67 0.45 -4.30 -7.70
N GLN A 68 1.66 -4.55 -8.21
CA GLN A 68 2.73 -3.56 -8.20
C GLN A 68 2.31 -2.29 -8.93
N GLU A 69 1.82 -2.40 -10.16
CA GLU A 69 1.41 -1.24 -10.95
C GLU A 69 0.30 -0.43 -10.26
N ASP A 70 -0.72 -1.10 -9.69
CA ASP A 70 -1.78 -0.48 -8.90
C ASP A 70 -1.25 0.29 -7.69
N PHE A 71 -0.26 -0.26 -6.97
CA PHE A 71 0.34 0.45 -5.83
C PHE A 71 1.13 1.67 -6.27
N PHE A 72 1.89 1.59 -7.36
CA PHE A 72 2.61 2.74 -7.92
C PHE A 72 1.63 3.84 -8.36
N ASN A 73 0.54 3.47 -9.01
CA ASN A 73 -0.52 4.40 -9.41
C ASN A 73 -1.20 5.06 -8.20
N LEU A 74 -1.53 4.28 -7.17
CA LEU A 74 -2.10 4.78 -5.92
C LEU A 74 -1.16 5.76 -5.21
N ALA A 75 0.12 5.41 -5.09
CA ALA A 75 1.11 6.25 -4.44
C ALA A 75 1.35 7.55 -5.22
N ASN A 76 1.44 7.48 -6.55
CA ASN A 76 1.54 8.66 -7.41
C ASN A 76 0.30 9.55 -7.32
N ALA A 77 -0.91 8.98 -7.31
CA ALA A 77 -2.15 9.74 -7.16
C ALA A 77 -2.26 10.39 -5.77
N ALA A 78 -1.77 9.72 -4.72
CA ALA A 78 -1.77 10.24 -3.37
C ALA A 78 -0.77 11.38 -3.18
N ALA A 79 0.41 11.29 -3.80
CA ALA A 79 1.50 12.25 -3.68
C ALA A 79 1.59 13.26 -4.84
N LYS A 80 0.66 13.22 -5.80
CA LYS A 80 0.73 13.97 -7.07
C LYS A 80 2.07 13.80 -7.81
N GLY A 81 2.65 12.60 -7.75
CA GLY A 81 3.94 12.28 -8.36
C GLY A 81 5.17 12.53 -7.49
N ASP A 82 5.01 13.08 -6.28
CA ASP A 82 6.12 13.37 -5.35
C ASP A 82 6.44 12.19 -4.41
N ALA A 83 5.88 11.00 -4.68
CA ALA A 83 6.15 9.80 -3.89
C ALA A 83 7.51 9.21 -4.26
N LEU A 84 8.35 8.96 -3.26
CA LEU A 84 9.59 8.21 -3.44
C LEU A 84 9.33 6.73 -3.16
N LEU A 85 9.35 5.92 -4.23
CA LEU A 85 9.10 4.48 -4.17
C LEU A 85 10.41 3.71 -4.36
N LYS A 86 10.65 2.73 -3.50
CA LYS A 86 11.80 1.83 -3.57
C LYS A 86 11.35 0.39 -3.35
N ILE A 87 11.55 -0.45 -4.34
CA ILE A 87 11.32 -1.89 -4.21
C ILE A 87 12.43 -2.45 -3.32
N LEU A 88 12.05 -3.23 -2.32
CA LEU A 88 12.94 -3.99 -1.46
C LEU A 88 12.94 -5.43 -2.00
N GLU A 89 14.13 -5.96 -2.25
CA GLU A 89 14.34 -7.34 -2.71
C GLU A 89 14.06 -8.36 -1.60
#